data_AF-A0A2H6AD69-F1
#
_entry.id   AF-A0A2H6AD69-F1
#
_cell.length_a   1.000
_cell.length_b   1.000
_cell.length_c   1.000
_cell.angle_alpha   90.00
_cell.angle_beta   90.00
_cell.angle_gamma   90.00
#
_symmetry.space_group_name_H-M   'P 1'
#
loop_
_entity.id
_entity.type
_entity.pdbx_description
1 polymer ?
#
loop_
_entity_poly.entity_id
_entity_poly.type
_entity_poly.pdbx_seq_one_letter_code
_entity_poly.pdbx_strand_id
1 'polypeptide(L)'
;MLDEVHAQTIPEPSADPDAVSEYERRRQIQEGLLQQILTAAQETVLALRSLRAASDLTSPQQVQNELRYEGEAAACERECLRVEPLIVSAQMEQWLTSIRDAPLLYVPLEAGGEPRALLAARSLLLTFRMLAENLPRLGLLQATYRLLASAMELETRPVSGARRVTEFDRLFQAAFQGAVRTIVRSATVWFPPLNLPENVLHLLQALANCFGKLWQQHSQSVRLSILETIHDPNEWHELLRFIRRYGRDLFHPKFLTLANIRGILHRGVAQWLESLRQESAQESITLLEELDDGIPRDKAIRFLEIILHALADNFEEFKDYNATTAQSDYGENLHLLMEFLKLKVEFDRFIWQYRPLSLAHEVLVRERSLRTAKLWRRWVEQRTQYRLTGLRQRLADLERRYGLRLISISDRIQGGLIQGLQEDYVCALVEPAMLEAGRGTGEAAAHLRAALEPFLEAPSGSGLDMPNWLRRLEAEVRRVLAERAPWVVMPLERLPEAPQQLLSWEQVQQELQRLP
;
A
#
# COMPACT_ATOMS: atom_id res chain seq x y z
N MET A 1 -32.59 -2.83 1.21
CA MET A 1 -31.83 -1.82 0.46
C MET A 1 -30.59 -2.38 -0.23
N LEU A 2 -29.56 -2.90 0.47
CA LEU A 2 -28.34 -3.41 -0.19
C LEU A 2 -28.66 -4.49 -1.24
N ASP A 3 -29.43 -5.51 -0.85
CA ASP A 3 -29.82 -6.60 -1.77
C ASP A 3 -30.73 -6.12 -2.89
N GLU A 4 -31.63 -5.16 -2.59
CA GLU A 4 -32.59 -4.63 -3.56
C GLU A 4 -31.90 -3.86 -4.68
N VAL A 5 -30.88 -3.08 -4.35
CA VAL A 5 -30.08 -2.33 -5.35
C VAL A 5 -29.17 -3.27 -6.12
N HIS A 6 -28.59 -4.28 -5.47
CA HIS A 6 -27.72 -5.25 -6.13
C HIS A 6 -28.49 -6.15 -7.11
N ALA A 7 -29.74 -6.49 -6.79
CA ALA A 7 -30.60 -7.32 -7.65
C ALA A 7 -31.10 -6.60 -8.92
N GLN A 8 -30.93 -5.28 -9.04
CA GLN A 8 -31.30 -4.54 -10.25
C GLN A 8 -30.34 -4.89 -11.39
N THR A 9 -30.85 -5.54 -12.44
CA THR A 9 -30.07 -5.83 -13.65
C THR A 9 -30.05 -4.62 -14.56
N ILE A 10 -28.85 -4.17 -14.95
CA ILE A 10 -28.69 -3.16 -16.00
C ILE A 10 -28.84 -3.86 -17.36
N PRO A 11 -29.72 -3.40 -18.25
CA PRO A 11 -29.88 -3.99 -19.58
C PRO A 11 -28.59 -3.90 -20.39
N GLU A 12 -28.20 -4.97 -21.08
CA GLU A 12 -27.02 -4.95 -21.95
C GLU A 12 -27.14 -3.89 -23.06
N PRO A 13 -26.05 -3.19 -23.42
CA PRO A 13 -26.09 -2.17 -24.45
C PRO A 13 -26.20 -2.79 -25.85
N SER A 14 -26.84 -2.07 -26.78
CA SER A 14 -26.66 -2.33 -28.20
C SER A 14 -25.27 -1.86 -28.65
N ALA A 15 -24.86 -2.20 -29.88
CA ALA A 15 -23.56 -1.79 -30.43
C ALA A 15 -23.45 -0.28 -30.75
N ASP A 16 -24.48 0.52 -30.46
CA ASP A 16 -24.52 1.96 -30.68
C ASP A 16 -23.67 2.69 -29.61
N PRO A 17 -22.72 3.59 -29.99
CA PRO A 17 -21.90 4.33 -29.03
C PRO A 17 -22.67 5.04 -27.91
N ASP A 18 -23.85 5.60 -28.21
CA ASP A 18 -24.68 6.27 -27.21
C ASP A 18 -25.29 5.26 -26.21
N ALA A 19 -25.66 4.07 -26.67
CA ALA A 19 -26.16 2.99 -25.81
C ALA A 19 -25.08 2.42 -24.89
N VAL A 20 -23.83 2.28 -25.39
CA VAL A 20 -22.68 1.88 -24.59
C VAL A 20 -22.35 2.92 -23.52
N SER A 21 -22.36 4.21 -23.88
CA SER A 21 -22.14 5.32 -22.95
C SER A 21 -23.21 5.36 -21.84
N GLU A 22 -24.48 5.21 -22.21
CA GLU A 22 -25.58 5.18 -21.24
C GLU A 22 -25.55 3.93 -20.34
N TYR A 23 -25.15 2.76 -20.87
CA TYR A 23 -24.92 1.56 -20.07
C TYR A 23 -23.82 1.78 -19.02
N GLU A 24 -22.68 2.32 -19.43
CA GLU A 24 -21.55 2.62 -18.54
C GLU A 24 -21.97 3.63 -17.47
N ARG A 25 -22.72 4.67 -17.84
CA ARG A 25 -23.28 5.64 -16.89
C ARG A 25 -24.19 4.98 -15.86
N ARG A 26 -25.12 4.11 -16.29
CA ARG A 26 -26.02 3.38 -15.38
C ARG A 26 -25.26 2.48 -14.42
N ARG A 27 -24.22 1.81 -14.93
CA ARG A 27 -23.33 0.95 -14.14
C ARG A 27 -22.61 1.76 -13.07
N GLN A 28 -22.00 2.88 -13.44
CA GLN A 28 -21.34 3.77 -12.48
C GLN A 28 -22.31 4.32 -11.42
N ILE A 29 -23.54 4.64 -11.78
CA ILE A 29 -24.57 5.08 -10.82
C ILE A 29 -24.93 3.95 -9.85
N GLN A 30 -25.17 2.73 -10.33
CA GLN A 30 -25.50 1.59 -9.47
C GLN A 30 -24.33 1.25 -8.54
N GLU A 31 -23.11 1.16 -9.06
CA GLU A 31 -21.90 0.91 -8.27
C GLU A 31 -21.68 2.01 -7.22
N GLY A 32 -21.84 3.28 -7.60
CA GLY A 32 -21.75 4.42 -6.70
C GLY A 32 -22.80 4.38 -5.57
N LEU A 33 -24.05 4.02 -5.90
CA LEU A 33 -25.12 3.87 -4.90
C LEU A 33 -24.84 2.71 -3.95
N LEU A 34 -24.41 1.55 -4.46
CA LEU A 34 -24.02 0.41 -3.64
C LEU A 34 -22.88 0.78 -2.69
N GLN A 35 -21.87 1.50 -3.16
CA GLN A 35 -20.76 1.97 -2.33
C GLN A 35 -21.24 2.88 -1.19
N GLN A 36 -22.18 3.80 -1.46
CA GLN A 36 -22.78 4.65 -0.42
C GLN A 36 -23.58 3.85 0.62
N ILE A 37 -24.37 2.87 0.18
CA ILE A 37 -25.13 1.99 1.10
C ILE A 37 -24.18 1.19 1.98
N LEU A 38 -23.10 0.65 1.41
CA LEU A 38 -22.10 -0.10 2.16
C LEU A 38 -21.41 0.77 3.22
N THR A 39 -21.01 1.99 2.87
CA THR A 39 -20.43 2.94 3.83
C THR A 39 -21.41 3.24 4.96
N ALA A 40 -22.67 3.57 4.65
CA ALA A 40 -23.68 3.83 5.67
C ALA A 40 -23.97 2.61 6.56
N ALA A 41 -23.98 1.40 5.99
CA ALA A 41 -24.13 0.16 6.74
C ALA A 41 -22.96 -0.08 7.69
N GLN A 42 -21.72 0.16 7.25
CA GLN A 42 -20.52 0.05 8.07
C GLN A 42 -20.53 1.07 9.22
N GLU A 43 -20.87 2.32 8.95
CA GLU A 43 -21.01 3.36 9.96
C GLU A 43 -22.06 2.98 11.00
N THR A 44 -23.18 2.40 10.56
CA THR A 44 -24.23 1.91 11.47
C THR A 44 -23.73 0.77 12.35
N VAL A 45 -22.97 -0.19 11.79
CA VAL A 45 -22.36 -1.29 12.56
C VAL A 45 -21.40 -0.75 13.61
N LEU A 46 -20.53 0.20 13.25
CA LEU A 46 -19.61 0.86 14.18
C LEU A 46 -20.36 1.60 15.30
N ALA A 47 -21.37 2.39 14.96
CA ALA A 47 -22.17 3.11 15.95
C ALA A 47 -22.86 2.16 16.94
N LEU A 48 -23.47 1.07 16.44
CA LEU A 48 -24.09 0.05 17.28
C LEU A 48 -23.06 -0.65 18.18
N ARG A 49 -21.86 -0.94 17.67
CA ARG A 49 -20.77 -1.52 18.44
C ARG A 49 -20.34 -0.61 19.58
N SER A 50 -20.09 0.67 19.32
CA SER A 50 -19.70 1.63 20.35
C SER A 50 -20.81 1.86 21.39
N LEU A 51 -22.09 1.86 20.97
CA LEU A 51 -23.21 1.91 21.92
C LEU A 51 -23.28 0.66 22.81
N ARG A 52 -23.01 -0.54 22.26
CA ARG A 52 -22.93 -1.78 23.05
C ARG A 52 -21.76 -1.75 24.02
N ALA A 53 -20.59 -1.28 23.56
CA ALA A 53 -19.41 -1.11 24.39
C ALA A 53 -19.67 -0.14 25.56
N ALA A 54 -20.43 0.92 25.34
CA ALA A 54 -20.78 1.90 26.36
C ALA A 54 -21.88 1.44 27.35
N SER A 55 -22.79 0.56 26.92
CA SER A 55 -24.01 0.22 27.67
C SER A 55 -23.91 -1.02 28.54
N ASP A 56 -22.77 -1.73 28.54
CA ASP A 56 -22.57 -3.01 29.24
C ASP A 56 -23.59 -4.12 28.91
N LEU A 57 -24.40 -3.93 27.86
CA LEU A 57 -25.40 -4.88 27.42
C LEU A 57 -24.70 -6.12 26.86
N THR A 58 -24.81 -7.24 27.57
CA THR A 58 -24.40 -8.54 27.07
C THR A 58 -25.28 -8.94 25.90
N SER A 59 -24.65 -9.43 24.82
CA SER A 59 -25.41 -9.95 23.69
C SER A 59 -26.30 -11.11 24.18
N PRO A 60 -27.58 -11.18 23.77
CA PRO A 60 -28.43 -12.30 24.13
C PRO A 60 -27.75 -13.63 23.74
N GLN A 61 -27.90 -14.68 24.55
CA GLN A 61 -27.21 -15.96 24.33
C GLN A 61 -27.73 -16.76 23.10
N GLN A 62 -28.79 -16.27 22.44
CA GLN A 62 -29.47 -16.94 21.31
C GLN A 62 -29.43 -16.12 20.02
N VAL A 63 -28.29 -15.51 19.69
CA VAL A 63 -28.19 -14.67 18.50
C VAL A 63 -27.40 -15.38 17.39
N GLN A 64 -27.82 -15.15 16.15
CA GLN A 64 -27.13 -15.58 14.93
C GLN A 64 -25.62 -15.28 15.00
N ASN A 65 -24.81 -16.14 14.38
CA ASN A 65 -23.34 -16.06 14.43
C ASN A 65 -22.77 -14.67 14.07
N GLU A 66 -23.39 -13.95 13.12
CA GLU A 66 -22.98 -12.60 12.71
C GLU A 66 -23.05 -11.57 13.83
N LEU A 67 -24.10 -11.65 14.65
CA LEU A 67 -24.29 -10.74 15.78
C LEU A 67 -23.42 -11.13 16.99
N ARG A 68 -22.96 -12.39 17.05
CA ARG A 68 -22.11 -12.87 18.14
C ARG A 68 -20.71 -12.26 18.09
N TYR A 69 -20.02 -12.34 16.95
CA TYR A 69 -18.66 -11.77 16.87
C TYR A 69 -18.67 -10.24 16.96
N GLU A 70 -19.77 -9.56 16.55
CA GLU A 70 -19.94 -8.12 16.78
C GLU A 70 -20.13 -7.78 18.27
N GLY A 71 -20.79 -8.65 19.03
CA GLY A 71 -20.89 -8.51 20.49
C GLY A 71 -19.54 -8.71 21.19
N GLU A 72 -18.77 -9.71 20.75
CA GLU A 72 -17.40 -9.97 21.23
C GLU A 72 -16.44 -8.82 20.84
N ALA A 73 -16.60 -8.24 19.63
CA ALA A 73 -15.87 -7.04 19.21
C ALA A 73 -16.19 -5.81 20.08
N ALA A 74 -17.46 -5.61 20.44
CA ALA A 74 -17.86 -4.55 21.37
C ALA A 74 -17.28 -4.75 22.77
N ALA A 75 -17.15 -6.01 23.23
CA ALA A 75 -16.47 -6.31 24.50
C ALA A 75 -14.99 -5.93 24.43
N CYS A 76 -14.27 -6.31 23.36
CA CYS A 76 -12.89 -5.87 23.14
C CYS A 76 -12.75 -4.35 23.17
N GLU A 77 -13.61 -3.61 22.45
CA GLU A 77 -13.62 -2.15 22.41
C GLU A 77 -13.77 -1.54 23.82
N ARG A 78 -14.74 -2.03 24.58
CA ARG A 78 -14.98 -1.58 25.95
C ARG A 78 -13.78 -1.81 26.85
N GLU A 79 -13.20 -3.01 26.84
CA GLU A 79 -12.09 -3.33 27.72
C GLU A 79 -10.79 -2.59 27.31
N CYS A 80 -10.63 -2.27 26.02
CA CYS A 80 -9.58 -1.37 25.56
C CYS A 80 -9.72 0.02 26.20
N LEU A 81 -10.94 0.58 26.19
CA LEU A 81 -11.23 1.89 26.77
C LEU A 81 -11.16 1.90 28.31
N ARG A 82 -11.46 0.77 28.96
CA ARG A 82 -11.28 0.59 30.41
C ARG A 82 -9.85 0.33 30.82
N VAL A 83 -8.95 0.07 29.88
CA VAL A 83 -7.51 -0.09 30.13
C VAL A 83 -7.25 -1.35 30.97
N GLU A 84 -7.87 -2.47 30.58
CA GLU A 84 -7.77 -3.77 31.25
C GLU A 84 -7.03 -4.81 30.38
N PRO A 85 -5.68 -4.80 30.33
CA PRO A 85 -4.92 -5.53 29.30
C PRO A 85 -5.13 -7.06 29.33
N LEU A 86 -5.26 -7.64 30.53
CA LEU A 86 -5.49 -9.07 30.69
C LEU A 86 -6.85 -9.50 30.15
N ILE A 87 -7.89 -8.70 30.38
CA ILE A 87 -9.25 -8.99 29.93
C ILE A 87 -9.32 -8.80 28.41
N VAL A 88 -8.74 -7.72 27.87
CA VAL A 88 -8.66 -7.47 26.43
C VAL A 88 -8.00 -8.66 25.72
N SER A 89 -6.87 -9.16 26.23
CA SER A 89 -6.18 -10.30 25.62
C SER A 89 -7.07 -11.55 25.59
N ALA A 90 -7.84 -11.82 26.65
CA ALA A 90 -8.74 -12.98 26.69
C ALA A 90 -9.94 -12.81 25.73
N GLN A 91 -10.56 -11.63 25.70
CA GLN A 91 -11.67 -11.32 24.80
C GLN A 91 -11.25 -11.35 23.34
N MET A 92 -10.03 -10.88 23.03
CA MET A 92 -9.46 -10.97 21.69
C MET A 92 -9.35 -12.43 21.22
N GLU A 93 -8.81 -13.32 22.04
CA GLU A 93 -8.65 -14.74 21.68
C GLU A 93 -10.02 -15.43 21.48
N GLN A 94 -11.02 -15.07 22.29
CA GLN A 94 -12.39 -15.52 22.10
C GLN A 94 -12.96 -15.03 20.76
N TRP A 95 -12.79 -13.75 20.47
CA TRP A 95 -13.25 -13.14 19.21
C TRP A 95 -12.57 -13.78 18.00
N LEU A 96 -11.24 -13.96 18.02
CA LEU A 96 -10.49 -14.64 16.96
C LEU A 96 -10.99 -16.07 16.72
N THR A 97 -11.35 -16.78 17.79
CA THR A 97 -11.94 -18.13 17.69
C THR A 97 -13.30 -18.09 16.99
N SER A 98 -14.13 -17.07 17.26
CA SER A 98 -15.45 -16.93 16.66
C SER A 98 -15.43 -16.64 15.15
N ILE A 99 -14.36 -16.00 14.67
CA ILE A 99 -14.20 -15.59 13.27
C ILE A 99 -13.25 -16.48 12.47
N ARG A 100 -12.77 -17.59 13.05
CA ARG A 100 -11.70 -18.43 12.47
C ARG A 100 -11.96 -18.92 11.03
N ASP A 101 -13.23 -19.06 10.66
CA ASP A 101 -13.70 -19.58 9.38
C ASP A 101 -14.13 -18.45 8.41
N ALA A 102 -14.11 -17.19 8.86
CA ALA A 102 -14.52 -16.03 8.07
C ALA A 102 -13.39 -15.55 7.15
N PRO A 103 -13.66 -15.27 5.87
CA PRO A 103 -12.65 -14.70 4.98
C PRO A 103 -12.38 -13.23 5.30
N LEU A 104 -11.10 -12.86 5.32
CA LEU A 104 -10.69 -11.47 5.50
C LEU A 104 -10.46 -10.75 4.15
N LEU A 105 -10.17 -11.49 3.09
CA LEU A 105 -10.10 -10.95 1.73
C LEU A 105 -11.50 -10.67 1.18
N TYR A 106 -11.61 -9.68 0.32
CA TYR A 106 -12.86 -9.35 -0.38
C TYR A 106 -12.60 -9.04 -1.85
N VAL A 107 -13.66 -9.09 -2.66
CA VAL A 107 -13.65 -8.65 -4.07
C VAL A 107 -14.39 -7.32 -4.16
N PRO A 108 -13.81 -6.25 -4.72
CA PRO A 108 -14.51 -4.98 -4.92
C PRO A 108 -15.75 -5.13 -5.82
N LEU A 109 -16.73 -4.23 -5.65
CA LEU A 109 -17.94 -4.23 -6.48
C LEU A 109 -17.64 -4.11 -7.98
N GLU A 110 -16.68 -3.24 -8.34
CA GLU A 110 -16.20 -3.05 -9.72
C GLU A 110 -15.66 -4.34 -10.36
N ALA A 111 -15.22 -5.29 -9.53
CA ALA A 111 -14.67 -6.58 -9.95
C ALA A 111 -15.68 -7.74 -9.78
N GLY A 112 -16.96 -7.43 -9.58
CA GLY A 112 -18.03 -8.41 -9.42
C GLY A 112 -18.14 -9.02 -8.03
N GLY A 113 -17.65 -8.32 -6.98
CA GLY A 113 -17.77 -8.77 -5.61
C GLY A 113 -19.21 -8.76 -5.09
N GLU A 114 -19.54 -9.73 -4.23
CA GLU A 114 -20.86 -9.81 -3.59
C GLU A 114 -20.95 -8.80 -2.43
N PRO A 115 -21.96 -7.91 -2.38
CA PRO A 115 -22.00 -6.81 -1.42
C PRO A 115 -22.04 -7.24 0.06
N ARG A 116 -22.72 -8.33 0.44
CA ARG A 116 -22.78 -8.78 1.84
C ARG A 116 -21.44 -9.34 2.31
N ALA A 117 -20.76 -10.14 1.49
CA ALA A 117 -19.43 -10.66 1.76
C ALA A 117 -18.42 -9.51 1.90
N LEU A 118 -18.52 -8.50 1.03
CA LEU A 118 -17.72 -7.27 1.14
C LEU A 118 -17.98 -6.54 2.47
N LEU A 119 -19.26 -6.37 2.84
CA LEU A 119 -19.64 -5.74 4.10
C LEU A 119 -19.08 -6.50 5.31
N ALA A 120 -19.25 -7.83 5.34
CA ALA A 120 -18.78 -8.69 6.42
C ALA A 120 -17.24 -8.63 6.59
N ALA A 121 -16.49 -8.79 5.49
CA ALA A 121 -15.03 -8.71 5.51
C ALA A 121 -14.55 -7.33 6.01
N ARG A 122 -15.15 -6.24 5.52
CA ARG A 122 -14.79 -4.88 5.95
C ARG A 122 -15.16 -4.61 7.43
N SER A 123 -16.26 -5.15 7.95
CA SER A 123 -16.61 -5.06 9.38
C SER A 123 -15.60 -5.79 10.28
N LEU A 124 -15.09 -6.95 9.83
CA LEU A 124 -13.99 -7.65 10.51
C LEU A 124 -12.70 -6.83 10.47
N LEU A 125 -12.33 -6.30 9.30
CA LEU A 125 -11.14 -5.45 9.11
C LEU A 125 -11.16 -4.20 10.01
N LEU A 126 -12.33 -3.59 10.23
CA LEU A 126 -12.48 -2.48 11.18
C LEU A 126 -12.17 -2.90 12.63
N THR A 127 -12.58 -4.10 13.03
CA THR A 127 -12.24 -4.65 14.36
C THR A 127 -10.75 -4.96 14.47
N PHE A 128 -10.16 -5.56 13.44
CA PHE A 128 -8.72 -5.78 13.37
C PHE A 128 -7.96 -4.46 13.47
N ARG A 129 -8.40 -3.40 12.79
CA ARG A 129 -7.77 -2.07 12.84
C ARG A 129 -7.87 -1.47 14.24
N MET A 130 -9.05 -1.50 14.86
CA MET A 130 -9.25 -1.03 16.23
C MET A 130 -8.32 -1.74 17.22
N LEU A 131 -8.22 -3.07 17.13
CA LEU A 131 -7.32 -3.85 17.98
C LEU A 131 -5.85 -3.58 17.66
N ALA A 132 -5.47 -3.47 16.39
CA ALA A 132 -4.11 -3.15 15.95
C ALA A 132 -3.64 -1.79 16.48
N GLU A 133 -4.53 -0.82 16.60
CA GLU A 133 -4.23 0.50 17.15
C GLU A 133 -4.19 0.51 18.68
N ASN A 134 -5.04 -0.28 19.36
CA ASN A 134 -5.20 -0.25 20.81
C ASN A 134 -4.35 -1.24 21.60
N LEU A 135 -4.16 -2.47 21.12
CA LEU A 135 -3.37 -3.49 21.84
C LEU A 135 -1.94 -3.01 22.15
N PRO A 136 -1.21 -2.36 21.21
CA PRO A 136 0.10 -1.82 21.54
C PRO A 136 0.03 -0.75 22.64
N ARG A 137 -1.00 0.11 22.61
CA ARG A 137 -1.19 1.19 23.59
C ARG A 137 -1.39 0.66 25.00
N LEU A 138 -1.96 -0.54 25.13
CA LEU A 138 -2.08 -1.28 26.39
C LEU A 138 -0.84 -2.08 26.76
N GLY A 139 0.25 -1.97 25.99
CA GLY A 139 1.49 -2.70 26.21
C GLY A 139 1.45 -4.17 25.79
N LEU A 140 0.41 -4.62 25.09
CA LEU A 140 0.21 -6.02 24.70
C LEU A 140 0.90 -6.33 23.37
N LEU A 141 2.24 -6.35 23.36
CA LEU A 141 3.02 -6.57 22.14
C LEU A 141 2.84 -7.99 21.60
N GLN A 142 2.76 -8.99 22.47
CA GLN A 142 2.51 -10.37 22.05
C GLN A 142 1.11 -10.54 21.44
N ALA A 143 0.08 -9.97 22.08
CA ALA A 143 -1.29 -10.02 21.56
C ALA A 143 -1.39 -9.31 20.21
N THR A 144 -0.70 -8.18 20.05
CA THR A 144 -0.59 -7.46 18.78
C THR A 144 0.00 -8.34 17.68
N TYR A 145 1.08 -9.08 17.97
CA TYR A 145 1.67 -10.02 17.01
C TYR A 145 0.69 -11.15 16.64
N ARG A 146 0.02 -11.74 17.63
CA ARG A 146 -0.98 -12.80 17.41
C ARG A 146 -2.14 -12.32 16.54
N LEU A 147 -2.65 -11.12 16.80
CA LEU A 147 -3.69 -10.50 15.98
C LEU A 147 -3.29 -10.46 14.50
N LEU A 148 -2.07 -10.01 14.19
CA LEU A 148 -1.57 -9.99 12.81
C LEU A 148 -1.39 -11.40 12.23
N ALA A 149 -0.85 -12.34 13.01
CA ALA A 149 -0.70 -13.72 12.57
C ALA A 149 -2.07 -14.35 12.23
N SER A 150 -3.09 -14.11 13.05
CA SER A 150 -4.46 -14.55 12.77
C SER A 150 -5.05 -13.85 11.54
N ALA A 151 -4.82 -12.55 11.36
CA ALA A 151 -5.25 -11.85 10.14
C ALA A 151 -4.66 -12.50 8.88
N MET A 152 -3.37 -12.84 8.88
CA MET A 152 -2.74 -13.56 7.77
C MET A 152 -3.34 -14.94 7.53
N GLU A 153 -3.69 -15.67 8.60
CA GLU A 153 -4.34 -16.97 8.45
C GLU A 153 -5.73 -16.82 7.79
N LEU A 154 -6.52 -15.82 8.21
CA LEU A 154 -7.85 -15.56 7.64
C LEU A 154 -7.80 -15.11 6.17
N GLU A 155 -6.69 -14.54 5.70
CA GLU A 155 -6.50 -14.23 4.27
C GLU A 155 -6.34 -15.48 3.40
N THR A 156 -6.02 -16.63 3.99
CA THR A 156 -5.95 -17.91 3.26
C THR A 156 -7.31 -18.55 3.01
N ARG A 157 -8.37 -18.04 3.66
CA ARG A 157 -9.73 -18.58 3.52
C ARG A 157 -10.26 -18.33 2.11
N PRO A 158 -11.07 -19.26 1.57
CA PRO A 158 -11.55 -19.16 0.19
C PRO A 158 -12.49 -17.97 0.01
N VAL A 159 -12.30 -17.23 -1.09
CA VAL A 159 -13.17 -16.12 -1.52
C VAL A 159 -13.50 -16.31 -2.99
N SER A 160 -14.77 -16.19 -3.34
CA SER A 160 -15.24 -16.27 -4.72
C SER A 160 -14.82 -15.02 -5.50
N GLY A 161 -14.12 -15.21 -6.62
CA GLY A 161 -13.74 -14.14 -7.56
C GLY A 161 -12.23 -13.96 -7.74
N ALA A 162 -11.84 -13.41 -8.89
CA ALA A 162 -10.43 -13.36 -9.32
C ALA A 162 -9.63 -12.21 -8.70
N ARG A 163 -10.25 -11.05 -8.45
CA ARG A 163 -9.57 -9.82 -7.98
C ARG A 163 -9.79 -9.57 -6.49
N ARG A 164 -9.13 -10.39 -5.67
CA ARG A 164 -9.17 -10.29 -4.21
C ARG A 164 -8.28 -9.15 -3.72
N VAL A 165 -8.75 -8.42 -2.72
CA VAL A 165 -8.06 -7.30 -2.07
C VAL A 165 -7.71 -7.70 -0.64
N THR A 166 -6.46 -7.41 -0.27
CA THR A 166 -5.92 -7.50 1.08
C THR A 166 -5.75 -6.10 1.65
N GLU A 167 -6.03 -5.93 2.94
CA GLU A 167 -5.70 -4.71 3.72
C GLU A 167 -4.66 -5.00 4.81
N PHE A 168 -3.97 -6.13 4.73
CA PHE A 168 -2.97 -6.53 5.72
C PHE A 168 -1.82 -5.53 5.83
N ASP A 169 -1.46 -4.86 4.75
CA ASP A 169 -0.41 -3.83 4.76
C ASP A 169 -0.73 -2.68 5.72
N ARG A 170 -1.99 -2.22 5.70
CA ARG A 170 -2.51 -1.18 6.60
C ARG A 170 -2.59 -1.68 8.04
N LEU A 171 -3.11 -2.90 8.24
CA LEU A 171 -3.19 -3.50 9.57
C LEU A 171 -1.81 -3.69 10.20
N PHE A 172 -0.87 -4.23 9.43
CA PHE A 172 0.53 -4.39 9.84
C PHE A 172 1.14 -3.04 10.19
N GLN A 173 0.94 -2.02 9.35
CA GLN A 173 1.45 -0.68 9.60
C GLN A 173 0.94 -0.14 10.95
N ALA A 174 -0.37 -0.17 11.20
CA ALA A 174 -0.97 0.32 12.45
C ALA A 174 -0.40 -0.42 13.68
N ALA A 175 -0.43 -1.75 13.65
CA ALA A 175 0.03 -2.60 14.74
C ALA A 175 1.54 -2.44 15.02
N PHE A 176 2.37 -2.50 13.97
CA PHE A 176 3.82 -2.41 14.11
C PHE A 176 4.26 -1.01 14.55
N GLN A 177 3.68 0.06 13.97
CA GLN A 177 3.97 1.42 14.42
C GLN A 177 3.51 1.65 15.86
N GLY A 178 2.35 1.13 16.25
CA GLY A 178 1.88 1.16 17.64
C GLY A 178 2.84 0.45 18.61
N ALA A 179 3.36 -0.71 18.23
CA ALA A 179 4.31 -1.48 19.03
C ALA A 179 5.64 -0.75 19.19
N VAL A 180 6.20 -0.21 18.11
CA VAL A 180 7.42 0.63 18.15
C VAL A 180 7.18 1.85 19.03
N ARG A 181 6.04 2.55 18.87
CA ARG A 181 5.69 3.75 19.63
C ARG A 181 5.63 3.47 21.12
N THR A 182 5.06 2.33 21.50
CA THR A 182 4.94 1.89 22.89
C THR A 182 6.31 1.70 23.53
N ILE A 183 7.25 1.04 22.84
CA ILE A 183 8.63 0.89 23.34
C ILE A 183 9.32 2.26 23.47
N VAL A 184 9.22 3.11 22.44
CA VAL A 184 9.88 4.43 22.42
C VAL A 184 9.34 5.35 23.51
N ARG A 185 8.02 5.37 23.72
CA ARG A 185 7.40 6.14 24.81
C ARG A 185 7.75 5.58 26.18
N SER A 186 7.73 4.26 26.33
CA SER A 186 8.13 3.60 27.59
C SER A 186 9.57 3.92 27.97
N ALA A 187 10.47 4.05 26.99
CA ALA A 187 11.86 4.42 27.24
C ALA A 187 12.04 5.78 27.95
N THR A 188 11.06 6.68 27.86
CA THR A 188 11.10 8.00 28.52
C THR A 188 11.01 7.93 30.04
N VAL A 189 10.48 6.83 30.60
CA VAL A 189 10.33 6.63 32.04
C VAL A 189 11.37 5.66 32.63
N TRP A 190 12.26 5.09 31.82
CA TRP A 190 13.33 4.22 32.32
C TRP A 190 14.52 5.05 32.83
N PHE A 191 15.19 4.54 33.87
CA PHE A 191 16.42 5.15 34.38
C PHE A 191 17.65 4.71 33.57
N PRO A 192 18.66 5.58 33.40
CA PRO A 192 19.94 5.16 32.82
C PRO A 192 20.57 3.99 33.60
N PRO A 193 21.21 3.02 32.92
CA PRO A 193 21.52 3.00 31.50
C PRO A 193 20.40 2.43 30.60
N LEU A 194 19.25 2.03 31.14
CA LEU A 194 18.22 1.31 30.38
C LEU A 194 17.59 2.17 29.28
N ASN A 195 17.42 3.47 29.51
CA ASN A 195 16.90 4.43 28.53
C ASN A 195 17.91 4.88 27.45
N LEU A 196 19.13 4.36 27.46
CA LEU A 196 20.14 4.75 26.48
C LEU A 196 19.69 4.36 25.05
N PRO A 197 19.96 5.22 24.04
CA PRO A 197 19.56 4.97 22.65
C PRO A 197 19.96 3.60 22.10
N GLU A 198 21.12 3.07 22.51
CA GLU A 198 21.65 1.77 22.12
C GLU A 198 20.77 0.62 22.63
N ASN A 199 20.27 0.73 23.87
CA ASN A 199 19.39 -0.26 24.47
C ASN A 199 18.00 -0.23 23.83
N VAL A 200 17.47 0.96 23.57
CA VAL A 200 16.20 1.12 22.83
C VAL A 200 16.33 0.55 21.42
N LEU A 201 17.44 0.83 20.72
CA LEU A 201 17.73 0.26 19.40
C LEU A 201 17.69 -1.28 19.44
N HIS A 202 18.33 -1.91 20.42
CA HIS A 202 18.36 -3.37 20.55
C HIS A 202 16.94 -3.96 20.70
N LEU A 203 16.08 -3.34 21.52
CA LEU A 203 14.69 -3.77 21.68
C LEU A 203 13.89 -3.63 20.36
N LEU A 204 14.07 -2.51 19.66
CA LEU A 204 13.40 -2.27 18.37
C LEU A 204 13.89 -3.21 17.26
N GLN A 205 15.17 -3.60 17.26
CA GLN A 205 15.70 -4.60 16.34
C GLN A 205 15.07 -5.97 16.59
N ALA A 206 14.94 -6.38 17.86
CA ALA A 206 14.25 -7.62 18.22
C ALA A 206 12.79 -7.60 17.75
N LEU A 207 12.07 -6.51 18.03
CA LEU A 207 10.67 -6.33 17.59
C LEU A 207 10.54 -6.40 16.06
N ALA A 208 11.38 -5.64 15.33
CA ALA A 208 11.36 -5.59 13.87
C ALA A 208 11.72 -6.93 13.22
N ASN A 209 12.63 -7.70 13.83
CA ASN A 209 12.94 -9.05 13.35
C ASN A 209 11.74 -9.99 13.51
N CYS A 210 11.01 -9.91 14.63
CA CYS A 210 9.84 -10.76 14.87
C CYS A 210 8.68 -10.42 13.93
N PHE A 211 8.23 -9.16 13.94
CA PHE A 211 7.15 -8.70 13.04
C PHE A 211 7.56 -8.78 11.56
N GLY A 212 8.85 -8.61 11.26
CA GLY A 212 9.41 -8.78 9.92
C GLY A 212 9.18 -10.17 9.32
N LYS A 213 9.05 -11.23 10.15
CA LYS A 213 8.70 -12.58 9.65
C LYS A 213 7.30 -12.59 9.01
N LEU A 214 6.31 -11.99 9.68
CA LEU A 214 4.94 -11.86 9.16
C LEU A 214 4.92 -11.00 7.89
N TRP A 215 5.60 -9.86 7.93
CA TRP A 215 5.73 -9.00 6.76
C TRP A 215 6.36 -9.72 5.58
N GLN A 216 7.43 -10.50 5.80
CA GLN A 216 8.11 -11.23 4.74
C GLN A 216 7.16 -12.21 4.05
N GLN A 217 6.37 -12.96 4.82
CA GLN A 217 5.36 -13.88 4.27
C GLN A 217 4.32 -13.14 3.43
N HIS A 218 3.74 -12.05 3.96
CA HIS A 218 2.75 -11.25 3.22
C HIS A 218 3.37 -10.61 1.97
N SER A 219 4.56 -10.04 2.10
CA SER A 219 5.27 -9.36 1.02
C SER A 219 5.60 -10.26 -0.17
N GLN A 220 5.58 -11.59 -0.01
CA GLN A 220 5.77 -12.54 -1.10
C GLN A 220 4.44 -12.98 -1.73
N SER A 221 3.33 -12.87 -1.00
CA SER A 221 1.99 -13.26 -1.46
C SER A 221 1.34 -12.25 -2.42
N VAL A 222 1.79 -10.99 -2.37
CA VAL A 222 1.22 -9.89 -3.18
C VAL A 222 2.13 -9.53 -4.35
N ARG A 223 1.53 -9.43 -5.54
CA ARG A 223 2.19 -8.91 -6.75
C ARG A 223 2.12 -7.39 -6.78
N LEU A 224 3.27 -6.72 -6.93
CA LEU A 224 3.37 -5.26 -6.98
C LEU A 224 3.32 -4.71 -8.40
N SER A 225 3.75 -5.50 -9.38
CA SER A 225 3.77 -5.09 -10.79
C SER A 225 3.44 -6.25 -11.71
N ILE A 226 2.81 -5.94 -12.84
CA ILE A 226 2.58 -6.92 -13.90
C ILE A 226 3.88 -7.57 -14.41
N LEU A 227 5.01 -6.85 -14.37
CA LEU A 227 6.30 -7.35 -14.83
C LEU A 227 6.87 -8.46 -13.95
N GLU A 228 6.33 -8.66 -12.74
CA GLU A 228 6.68 -9.78 -11.88
C GLU A 228 6.08 -11.10 -12.33
N THR A 229 5.10 -11.08 -13.25
CA THR A 229 4.52 -12.31 -13.83
C THR A 229 5.50 -13.06 -14.72
N ILE A 230 6.50 -12.37 -15.27
CA ILE A 230 7.55 -12.96 -16.09
C ILE A 230 8.72 -13.35 -15.19
N HIS A 231 8.74 -14.63 -14.82
CA HIS A 231 9.80 -15.23 -14.01
C HIS A 231 10.91 -15.85 -14.86
N ASP A 232 10.56 -16.42 -16.01
CA ASP A 232 11.53 -17.07 -16.91
C ASP A 232 12.32 -16.01 -17.71
N PRO A 233 13.66 -15.99 -17.62
CA PRO A 233 14.48 -15.14 -18.46
C PRO A 233 14.22 -15.33 -19.96
N ASN A 234 13.91 -16.54 -20.44
CA ASN A 234 13.66 -16.75 -21.88
C ASN A 234 12.40 -16.04 -22.34
N GLU A 235 11.34 -16.13 -21.55
CA GLU A 235 10.08 -15.45 -21.80
C GLU A 235 10.27 -13.92 -21.79
N TRP A 236 11.10 -13.40 -20.89
CA TRP A 236 11.48 -11.98 -20.90
C TRP A 236 12.13 -11.58 -22.23
N HIS A 237 13.09 -12.35 -22.72
CA HIS A 237 13.72 -12.08 -24.01
C HIS A 237 12.74 -12.23 -25.20
N GLU A 238 11.73 -13.09 -25.09
CA GLU A 238 10.64 -13.18 -26.08
C GLU A 238 9.78 -11.93 -26.09
N LEU A 239 9.41 -11.38 -24.92
CA LEU A 239 8.68 -10.11 -24.83
C LEU A 239 9.49 -8.97 -25.45
N LEU A 240 10.80 -8.87 -25.18
CA LEU A 240 11.65 -7.85 -25.79
C LEU A 240 11.76 -8.03 -27.31
N ARG A 241 11.83 -9.28 -27.81
CA ARG A 241 11.81 -9.57 -29.25
C ARG A 241 10.48 -9.21 -29.89
N PHE A 242 9.36 -9.46 -29.19
CA PHE A 242 8.03 -9.04 -29.63
C PHE A 242 7.98 -7.53 -29.86
N ILE A 243 8.46 -6.74 -28.89
CA ILE A 243 8.50 -5.28 -29.02
C ILE A 243 9.40 -4.85 -30.19
N ARG A 244 10.59 -5.45 -30.35
CA ARG A 244 11.48 -5.12 -31.48
C ARG A 244 10.86 -5.44 -32.84
N ARG A 245 10.08 -6.52 -32.94
CA ARG A 245 9.49 -6.97 -34.19
C ARG A 245 8.25 -6.16 -34.58
N TYR A 246 7.36 -5.91 -33.62
CA TYR A 246 6.04 -5.35 -33.87
C TYR A 246 5.87 -3.91 -33.37
N GLY A 247 6.79 -3.41 -32.54
CA GLY A 247 6.63 -2.14 -31.85
C GLY A 247 6.56 -0.93 -32.78
N ARG A 248 7.22 -1.00 -33.95
CA ARG A 248 7.23 0.09 -34.93
C ARG A 248 5.84 0.43 -35.47
N ASP A 249 5.04 -0.60 -35.73
CA ASP A 249 3.72 -0.44 -36.32
C ASP A 249 2.65 -0.12 -35.26
N LEU A 250 2.91 -0.49 -34.00
CA LEU A 250 1.94 -0.42 -32.90
C LEU A 250 2.17 0.78 -31.98
N PHE A 251 3.39 0.97 -31.48
CA PHE A 251 3.71 1.88 -30.38
C PHE A 251 4.03 3.30 -30.86
N HIS A 252 3.19 3.84 -31.73
CA HIS A 252 3.30 5.22 -32.20
C HIS A 252 2.74 6.22 -31.15
N PRO A 253 3.06 7.53 -31.22
CA PRO A 253 2.71 8.49 -30.18
C PRO A 253 1.21 8.56 -29.82
N LYS A 254 0.31 8.43 -30.80
CA LYS A 254 -1.15 8.38 -30.55
C LYS A 254 -1.56 7.14 -29.74
N PHE A 255 -0.92 6.01 -30.00
CA PHE A 255 -1.19 4.76 -29.30
C PHE A 255 -0.74 4.84 -27.83
N LEU A 256 0.44 5.42 -27.60
CA LEU A 256 1.07 5.51 -26.29
C LEU A 256 0.51 6.64 -25.39
N THR A 257 -0.65 7.20 -25.72
CA THR A 257 -1.33 8.11 -24.79
C THR A 257 -1.96 7.31 -23.63
N LEU A 258 -1.88 7.84 -22.41
CA LEU A 258 -2.40 7.14 -21.22
C LEU A 258 -3.91 6.81 -21.35
N ALA A 259 -4.68 7.70 -21.96
CA ALA A 259 -6.11 7.48 -22.20
C ALA A 259 -6.35 6.30 -23.15
N ASN A 260 -5.59 6.21 -24.24
CA ASN A 260 -5.70 5.10 -25.18
C ASN A 260 -5.26 3.77 -24.55
N ILE A 261 -4.12 3.75 -23.86
CA ILE A 261 -3.64 2.56 -23.14
C ILE A 261 -4.71 2.05 -22.17
N ARG A 262 -5.29 2.92 -21.35
CA ARG A 262 -6.37 2.56 -20.41
C ARG A 262 -7.63 2.09 -21.12
N GLY A 263 -8.00 2.73 -22.23
CA GLY A 263 -9.14 2.32 -23.06
C GLY A 263 -8.99 0.90 -23.62
N ILE A 264 -7.80 0.57 -24.13
CA ILE A 264 -7.49 -0.79 -24.63
C ILE A 264 -7.56 -1.81 -23.49
N LEU A 265 -6.94 -1.50 -22.34
CA LEU A 265 -6.95 -2.40 -21.17
C LEU A 265 -8.38 -2.64 -20.64
N HIS A 266 -9.22 -1.59 -20.60
CA HIS A 266 -10.60 -1.70 -20.15
C HIS A 266 -11.46 -2.54 -21.11
N ARG A 267 -11.29 -2.34 -22.43
CA ARG A 267 -11.98 -3.10 -23.48
C ARG A 267 -11.48 -4.55 -23.57
N GLY A 268 -10.23 -4.79 -23.19
CA GLY A 268 -9.53 -6.06 -23.37
C GLY A 268 -8.75 -6.10 -24.69
N VAL A 269 -7.49 -6.54 -24.60
CA VAL A 269 -6.56 -6.58 -25.73
C VAL A 269 -7.05 -7.50 -26.85
N ALA A 270 -7.69 -8.62 -26.50
CA ALA A 270 -8.25 -9.55 -27.48
C ALA A 270 -9.30 -8.90 -28.40
N GLN A 271 -10.21 -8.11 -27.82
CA GLN A 271 -11.26 -7.41 -28.55
C GLN A 271 -10.70 -6.22 -29.34
N TRP A 272 -9.71 -5.54 -28.78
CA TRP A 272 -8.98 -4.48 -29.48
C TRP A 272 -8.27 -5.01 -30.74
N LEU A 273 -7.55 -6.15 -30.65
CA LEU A 273 -6.89 -6.76 -31.81
C LEU A 273 -7.89 -7.13 -32.93
N GLU A 274 -9.07 -7.62 -32.56
CA GLU A 274 -10.12 -7.94 -33.55
C GLU A 274 -10.64 -6.67 -34.25
N SER A 275 -10.81 -5.59 -33.51
CA SER A 275 -11.26 -4.31 -34.08
C SER A 275 -10.19 -3.71 -34.99
N LEU A 276 -8.92 -3.76 -34.56
CA LEU A 276 -7.79 -3.30 -35.35
C LEU A 276 -7.71 -4.05 -36.68
N ARG A 277 -7.94 -5.37 -36.69
CA ARG A 277 -7.98 -6.17 -37.92
C ARG A 277 -9.09 -5.73 -38.89
N GLN A 278 -10.23 -5.28 -38.38
CA GLN A 278 -11.36 -4.83 -39.19
C GLN A 278 -11.14 -3.41 -39.73
N GLU A 279 -10.58 -2.51 -38.92
CA GLU A 279 -10.36 -1.10 -39.24
C GLU A 279 -9.12 -0.88 -40.13
N SER A 280 -8.06 -1.68 -39.95
CA SER A 280 -6.79 -1.57 -40.66
C SER A 280 -6.71 -2.44 -41.91
N ALA A 281 -7.84 -2.78 -42.55
CA ALA A 281 -7.90 -3.69 -43.70
C ALA A 281 -7.05 -3.25 -44.92
N GLN A 282 -6.60 -2.00 -44.97
CA GLN A 282 -5.70 -1.44 -45.99
C GLN A 282 -4.30 -1.06 -45.48
N GLU A 283 -4.03 -1.15 -44.17
CA GLU A 283 -2.71 -0.87 -43.58
C GLU A 283 -1.99 -2.19 -43.25
N SER A 284 -0.75 -2.34 -43.73
CA SER A 284 0.09 -3.50 -43.41
C SER A 284 0.66 -3.34 -42.00
N ILE A 285 0.06 -4.01 -41.03
CA ILE A 285 0.56 -4.11 -39.64
C ILE A 285 1.19 -5.49 -39.48
N THR A 286 2.50 -5.54 -39.25
CA THR A 286 3.28 -6.79 -39.19
C THR A 286 2.70 -7.79 -38.19
N LEU A 287 2.21 -7.31 -37.04
CA LEU A 287 1.60 -8.19 -36.03
C LEU A 287 0.33 -8.88 -36.55
N LEU A 288 -0.51 -8.18 -37.32
CA LEU A 288 -1.76 -8.76 -37.83
C LEU A 288 -1.51 -9.75 -38.96
N GLU A 289 -0.46 -9.53 -39.76
CA GLU A 289 -0.05 -10.46 -40.82
C GLU A 289 0.56 -11.75 -40.27
N GLU A 290 1.32 -11.67 -39.17
CA GLU A 290 1.96 -12.81 -38.53
C GLU A 290 1.10 -13.45 -37.41
N LEU A 291 -0.09 -12.92 -37.13
CA LEU A 291 -0.97 -13.46 -36.10
C LEU A 291 -1.46 -14.86 -36.51
N ASP A 292 -1.38 -15.82 -35.59
CA ASP A 292 -1.70 -17.25 -35.78
C ASP A 292 -0.72 -18.06 -36.65
N ASP A 293 0.07 -17.42 -37.51
CA ASP A 293 1.10 -18.08 -38.33
C ASP A 293 2.52 -17.97 -37.72
N GLY A 294 2.91 -16.78 -37.28
CA GLY A 294 4.24 -16.47 -36.69
C GLY A 294 4.22 -16.32 -35.17
N ILE A 295 3.10 -15.88 -34.61
CA ILE A 295 2.87 -15.81 -33.15
C ILE A 295 1.46 -16.27 -32.78
N PRO A 296 1.30 -17.19 -31.81
CA PRO A 296 -0.02 -17.57 -31.33
C PRO A 296 -0.79 -16.36 -30.77
N ARG A 297 -2.07 -16.23 -31.12
CA ARG A 297 -2.91 -15.10 -30.68
C ARG A 297 -2.92 -14.90 -29.16
N ASP A 298 -3.04 -15.97 -28.37
CA ASP A 298 -3.01 -15.89 -26.91
C ASP A 298 -1.69 -15.32 -26.37
N LYS A 299 -0.57 -15.63 -27.04
CA LYS A 299 0.75 -15.11 -26.68
C LYS A 299 0.87 -13.62 -27.01
N ALA A 300 0.38 -13.19 -28.18
CA ALA A 300 0.35 -11.79 -28.57
C ALA A 300 -0.52 -10.95 -27.62
N ILE A 301 -1.72 -11.45 -27.28
CA ILE A 301 -2.62 -10.83 -26.31
C ILE A 301 -1.90 -10.65 -24.97
N ARG A 302 -1.33 -11.73 -24.43
CA ARG A 302 -0.65 -11.70 -23.13
C ARG A 302 0.53 -10.73 -23.11
N PHE A 303 1.37 -10.71 -24.16
CA PHE A 303 2.48 -9.76 -24.22
C PHE A 303 2.02 -8.31 -24.29
N LEU A 304 1.00 -8.01 -25.11
CA LEU A 304 0.42 -6.67 -25.17
C LEU A 304 -0.21 -6.26 -23.83
N GLU A 305 -0.93 -7.15 -23.15
CA GLU A 305 -1.46 -6.88 -21.80
C GLU A 305 -0.35 -6.52 -20.82
N ILE A 306 0.74 -7.29 -20.80
CA ILE A 306 1.89 -7.02 -19.92
C ILE A 306 2.53 -5.67 -20.24
N ILE A 307 2.77 -5.38 -21.52
CA ILE A 307 3.38 -4.12 -21.95
C ILE A 307 2.49 -2.93 -21.58
N LEU A 308 1.20 -3.00 -21.92
CA LEU A 308 0.26 -1.90 -21.67
C LEU A 308 0.05 -1.65 -20.18
N HIS A 309 -0.08 -2.70 -19.36
CA HIS A 309 -0.12 -2.53 -17.91
C HIS A 309 1.19 -1.94 -17.36
N ALA A 310 2.36 -2.41 -17.84
CA ALA A 310 3.65 -1.90 -17.39
C ALA A 310 3.82 -0.41 -17.72
N LEU A 311 3.35 0.04 -18.89
CA LEU A 311 3.34 1.45 -19.28
C LEU A 311 2.34 2.26 -18.47
N ALA A 312 1.11 1.75 -18.28
CA ALA A 312 0.08 2.44 -17.51
C ALA A 312 0.51 2.67 -16.06
N ASP A 313 1.16 1.67 -15.45
CA ASP A 313 1.65 1.70 -14.08
C ASP A 313 2.89 2.59 -13.89
N ASN A 314 3.67 2.82 -14.96
CA ASN A 314 4.94 3.56 -14.94
C ASN A 314 4.95 4.67 -16.00
N PHE A 315 3.83 5.39 -16.12
CA PHE A 315 3.66 6.40 -17.18
C PHE A 315 4.59 7.60 -17.00
N GLU A 316 4.98 7.92 -15.76
CA GLU A 316 5.95 8.99 -15.49
C GLU A 316 7.35 8.62 -15.97
N GLU A 317 7.79 7.38 -15.75
CA GLU A 317 9.04 6.87 -16.30
C GLU A 317 9.01 6.80 -17.83
N PHE A 318 7.83 6.54 -18.43
CA PHE A 318 7.64 6.61 -19.87
C PHE A 318 7.77 8.04 -20.42
N LYS A 319 7.23 9.06 -19.71
CA LYS A 319 7.44 10.47 -20.11
C LYS A 319 8.92 10.85 -20.06
N ASP A 320 9.63 10.44 -19.01
CA ASP A 320 11.07 10.66 -18.85
C ASP A 320 11.87 9.97 -19.98
N TYR A 321 11.51 8.73 -20.30
CA TYR A 321 12.05 8.01 -21.45
C TYR A 321 11.86 8.79 -22.75
N ASN A 322 10.63 9.21 -23.07
CA ASN A 322 10.36 9.98 -24.30
C ASN A 322 11.08 11.33 -24.35
N ALA A 323 11.27 11.98 -23.20
CA ALA A 323 12.01 13.24 -23.12
C ALA A 323 13.52 13.05 -23.34
N THR A 324 14.05 11.87 -22.97
CA THR A 324 15.48 11.55 -23.07
C THR A 324 15.85 10.96 -24.43
N THR A 325 14.97 10.18 -25.04
CA THR A 325 15.18 9.61 -26.38
C THR A 325 14.86 10.63 -27.48
N ALA A 326 15.71 10.71 -28.50
CA ALA A 326 15.48 11.60 -29.65
C ALA A 326 14.19 11.24 -30.42
N GLN A 327 13.66 12.19 -31.21
CA GLN A 327 12.43 12.08 -32.02
C GLN A 327 12.38 10.93 -33.07
N SER A 328 13.39 10.06 -33.12
CA SER A 328 13.49 8.92 -34.04
C SER A 328 13.12 7.57 -33.40
N ASP A 329 12.51 7.55 -32.21
CA ASP A 329 11.99 6.31 -31.62
C ASP A 329 10.58 6.02 -32.18
N TYR A 330 10.47 5.02 -33.07
CA TYR A 330 9.20 4.62 -33.69
C TYR A 330 8.45 3.55 -32.88
N GLY A 331 8.86 3.27 -31.64
CA GLY A 331 8.16 2.36 -30.74
C GLY A 331 8.81 0.99 -30.59
N GLU A 332 9.64 0.56 -31.57
CA GLU A 332 10.44 -0.66 -31.47
C GLU A 332 11.52 -0.59 -30.39
N ASN A 333 11.95 0.60 -29.95
CA ASN A 333 12.92 0.75 -28.87
C ASN A 333 12.30 0.75 -27.46
N LEU A 334 10.97 0.62 -27.35
CA LEU A 334 10.30 0.53 -26.05
C LEU A 334 10.81 -0.65 -25.19
N HIS A 335 11.42 -1.66 -25.82
CA HIS A 335 12.09 -2.75 -25.12
C HIS A 335 13.23 -2.26 -24.21
N LEU A 336 13.88 -1.13 -24.53
CA LEU A 336 14.87 -0.48 -23.68
C LEU A 336 14.23 -0.03 -22.37
N LEU A 337 13.10 0.70 -22.45
CA LEU A 337 12.34 1.10 -21.27
C LEU A 337 11.93 -0.11 -20.44
N MET A 338 11.48 -1.19 -21.07
CA MET A 338 11.09 -2.42 -20.35
C MET A 338 12.23 -2.99 -19.50
N GLU A 339 13.49 -2.95 -19.97
CA GLU A 339 14.63 -3.39 -19.15
C GLU A 339 14.84 -2.50 -17.91
N PHE A 340 14.73 -1.19 -18.05
CA PHE A 340 14.80 -0.26 -16.91
C PHE A 340 13.62 -0.46 -15.94
N LEU A 341 12.40 -0.64 -16.46
CA LEU A 341 11.23 -0.91 -15.62
C LEU A 341 11.35 -2.24 -14.88
N LYS A 342 11.92 -3.28 -15.49
CA LYS A 342 12.18 -4.56 -14.80
C LYS A 342 13.11 -4.35 -13.60
N LEU A 343 14.19 -3.57 -13.76
CA LEU A 343 15.09 -3.23 -12.66
C LEU A 343 14.40 -2.36 -11.59
N LYS A 344 13.60 -1.38 -11.99
CA LYS A 344 12.79 -0.57 -11.07
C LYS A 344 11.84 -1.45 -10.25
N VAL A 345 11.16 -2.40 -10.87
CA VAL A 345 10.25 -3.33 -10.18
C VAL A 345 10.99 -4.18 -9.16
N GLU A 346 12.20 -4.66 -9.48
CA GLU A 346 13.04 -5.35 -8.50
C GLU A 346 13.44 -4.44 -7.33
N PHE A 347 13.74 -3.17 -7.59
CA PHE A 347 14.00 -2.18 -6.55
C PHE A 347 12.75 -1.89 -5.70
N ASP A 348 11.58 -1.73 -6.32
CA ASP A 348 10.31 -1.49 -5.62
C ASP A 348 9.95 -2.68 -4.73
N ARG A 349 10.17 -3.91 -5.20
CA ARG A 349 10.05 -5.14 -4.38
C ARG A 349 11.02 -5.13 -3.20
N PHE A 350 12.25 -4.67 -3.42
CA PHE A 350 13.23 -4.51 -2.35
C PHE A 350 12.76 -3.49 -1.30
N ILE A 351 12.29 -2.31 -1.71
CA ILE A 351 11.72 -1.31 -0.79
C ILE A 351 10.53 -1.90 -0.02
N TRP A 352 9.64 -2.61 -0.71
CA TRP A 352 8.48 -3.27 -0.11
C TRP A 352 8.90 -4.28 0.97
N GLN A 353 9.89 -5.13 0.70
CA GLN A 353 10.40 -6.11 1.68
C GLN A 353 10.94 -5.45 2.95
N TYR A 354 11.54 -4.26 2.84
CA TYR A 354 12.12 -3.52 3.96
C TYR A 354 11.21 -2.44 4.54
N ARG A 355 9.93 -2.37 4.12
CA ARG A 355 8.95 -1.40 4.61
C ARG A 355 8.86 -1.31 6.15
N PRO A 356 8.90 -2.41 6.93
CA PRO A 356 8.88 -2.33 8.40
C PRO A 356 10.02 -1.47 8.96
N LEU A 357 11.19 -1.46 8.32
CA LEU A 357 12.33 -0.68 8.80
C LEU A 357 12.10 0.83 8.64
N SER A 358 11.43 1.24 7.56
CA SER A 358 10.98 2.63 7.37
C SER A 358 9.90 3.01 8.35
N LEU A 359 8.92 2.13 8.60
CA LEU A 359 7.84 2.39 9.57
C LEU A 359 8.37 2.63 10.99
N ALA A 360 9.36 1.86 11.42
CA ALA A 360 9.99 2.06 12.73
C ALA A 360 10.75 3.39 12.81
N HIS A 361 11.49 3.74 11.75
CA HIS A 361 12.18 5.02 11.67
C HIS A 361 11.21 6.20 11.73
N GLU A 362 10.11 6.14 10.98
CA GLU A 362 9.06 7.15 11.00
C GLU A 362 8.53 7.39 12.42
N VAL A 363 8.25 6.33 13.18
CA VAL A 363 7.82 6.44 14.58
C VAL A 363 8.91 7.07 15.45
N LEU A 364 10.17 6.67 15.29
CA LEU A 364 11.29 7.24 16.05
C LEU A 364 11.42 8.75 15.84
N VAL A 365 11.25 9.24 14.61
CA VAL A 365 11.29 10.69 14.36
C VAL A 365 10.05 11.38 14.91
N ARG A 366 8.85 10.84 14.70
CA ARG A 366 7.58 11.40 15.22
C ARG A 366 7.59 11.49 16.75
N GLU A 367 8.14 10.50 17.44
CA GLU A 367 8.31 10.49 18.90
C GLU A 367 9.56 11.25 19.37
N ARG A 368 10.23 12.00 18.48
CA ARG A 368 11.41 12.83 18.76
C ARG A 368 12.61 12.08 19.36
N SER A 369 12.69 10.78 19.15
CA SER A 369 13.82 9.93 19.58
C SER A 369 14.98 9.99 18.56
N LEU A 370 15.50 11.20 18.30
CA LEU A 370 16.39 11.47 17.17
C LEU A 370 17.74 10.74 17.24
N ARG A 371 18.27 10.53 18.46
CA ARG A 371 19.52 9.78 18.65
C ARG A 371 19.34 8.31 18.26
N THR A 372 18.25 7.69 18.72
CA THR A 372 17.88 6.32 18.36
C THR A 372 17.55 6.21 16.87
N ALA A 373 16.84 7.20 16.30
CA ALA A 373 16.55 7.26 14.85
C ALA A 373 17.85 7.28 14.02
N LYS A 374 18.87 8.03 14.44
CA LYS A 374 20.17 8.06 13.78
C LYS A 374 20.90 6.71 13.84
N LEU A 375 20.87 6.03 15.00
CA LEU A 375 21.45 4.70 15.15
C LEU A 375 20.68 3.66 14.32
N TRP A 376 19.34 3.74 14.32
CA TRP A 376 18.46 2.93 13.48
C TRP A 376 18.82 3.07 12.01
N ARG A 377 18.94 4.30 11.50
CA ARG A 377 19.31 4.57 10.10
C ARG A 377 20.64 3.92 9.71
N ARG A 378 21.67 4.03 10.57
CA ARG A 378 22.98 3.38 10.34
C ARG A 378 22.86 1.86 10.27
N TRP A 379 22.05 1.28 11.16
CA TRP A 379 21.79 -0.16 11.15
C TRP A 379 21.04 -0.61 9.88
N VAL A 380 20.01 0.13 9.45
CA VAL A 380 19.28 -0.14 8.19
C VAL A 380 20.22 -0.06 6.99
N GLU A 381 21.04 0.98 6.93
CA GLU A 381 22.03 1.18 5.86
C GLU A 381 22.97 -0.03 5.74
N GLN A 382 23.58 -0.45 6.85
CA GLN A 382 24.45 -1.64 6.88
C GLN A 382 23.74 -2.92 6.43
N ARG A 383 22.50 -3.12 6.89
CA ARG A 383 21.71 -4.33 6.56
C ARG A 383 21.35 -4.42 5.09
N THR A 384 21.16 -3.27 4.44
CA THR A 384 20.57 -3.19 3.09
C THR A 384 21.61 -2.93 2.00
N GLN A 385 22.83 -2.54 2.39
CA GLN A 385 23.92 -2.13 1.50
C GLN A 385 24.24 -3.19 0.42
N TYR A 386 24.37 -4.46 0.80
CA TYR A 386 24.76 -5.52 -0.14
C TYR A 386 23.81 -5.62 -1.35
N ARG A 387 22.49 -5.70 -1.09
CA ARG A 387 21.48 -5.77 -2.17
C ARG A 387 21.40 -4.47 -2.97
N LEU A 388 21.47 -3.33 -2.29
CA LEU A 388 21.39 -2.03 -2.95
C LEU A 388 22.59 -1.79 -3.89
N THR A 389 23.79 -2.20 -3.49
CA THR A 389 24.98 -2.16 -4.35
C THR A 389 24.80 -2.99 -5.62
N GLY A 390 24.22 -4.20 -5.52
CA GLY A 390 23.92 -5.03 -6.69
C GLY A 390 22.94 -4.37 -7.66
N LEU A 391 21.86 -3.76 -7.16
CA LEU A 391 20.89 -3.02 -7.99
C LEU A 391 21.52 -1.81 -8.67
N ARG A 392 22.36 -1.05 -7.95
CA ARG A 392 23.10 0.10 -8.52
C ARG A 392 24.11 -0.31 -9.59
N GLN A 393 24.79 -1.44 -9.41
CA GLN A 393 25.70 -1.97 -10.43
C GLN A 393 24.94 -2.35 -11.71
N ARG A 394 23.82 -3.06 -11.59
CA ARG A 394 22.97 -3.41 -12.73
C ARG A 394 22.40 -2.19 -13.44
N LEU A 395 21.99 -1.15 -12.69
CA LEU A 395 21.58 0.12 -13.27
C LEU A 395 22.72 0.73 -14.08
N ALA A 396 23.92 0.82 -13.52
CA ALA A 396 25.09 1.38 -14.20
C ALA A 396 25.51 0.56 -15.43
N ASP A 397 25.30 -0.75 -15.43
CA ASP A 397 25.50 -1.61 -16.61
C ASP A 397 24.46 -1.34 -17.70
N LEU A 398 23.18 -1.20 -17.35
CA LEU A 398 22.11 -0.85 -18.29
C LEU A 398 22.32 0.54 -18.91
N GLU A 399 22.62 1.54 -18.08
CA GLU A 399 22.90 2.91 -18.52
C GLU A 399 24.07 2.96 -19.50
N ARG A 400 25.15 2.22 -19.23
CA ARG A 400 26.31 2.12 -20.14
C ARG A 400 25.99 1.36 -21.41
N ARG A 401 25.26 0.25 -21.32
CA ARG A 401 24.93 -0.60 -22.47
C ARG A 401 24.08 0.15 -23.49
N TYR A 402 23.12 0.95 -23.03
CA TYR A 402 22.16 1.63 -23.89
C TYR A 402 22.47 3.11 -24.11
N GLY A 403 23.45 3.69 -23.41
CA GLY A 403 23.75 5.12 -23.48
C GLY A 403 22.57 5.98 -23.03
N LEU A 404 21.68 5.43 -22.20
CA LEU A 404 20.42 6.03 -21.76
C LEU A 404 20.42 6.13 -20.24
N ARG A 405 20.04 7.30 -19.72
CA ARG A 405 19.86 7.50 -18.27
C ARG A 405 18.48 8.08 -18.01
N LEU A 406 17.63 7.30 -17.34
CA LEU A 406 16.28 7.70 -16.96
C LEU A 406 16.30 8.27 -15.54
N ILE A 407 16.28 9.60 -15.40
CA ILE A 407 16.45 10.31 -14.11
C ILE A 407 15.43 9.81 -13.08
N SER A 408 14.17 9.59 -13.51
CA SER A 408 13.08 9.06 -12.68
C SER A 408 13.42 7.72 -12.01
N ILE A 409 14.21 6.87 -12.67
CA ILE A 409 14.63 5.55 -12.18
C ILE A 409 15.99 5.64 -11.48
N SER A 410 16.94 6.35 -12.09
CA SER A 410 18.30 6.47 -11.58
C SER A 410 18.31 7.12 -10.20
N ASP A 411 17.62 8.25 -10.01
CA ASP A 411 17.60 8.94 -8.72
C ASP A 411 17.00 8.06 -7.62
N ARG A 412 15.92 7.33 -7.94
CA ARG A 412 15.24 6.44 -7.00
C ARG A 412 16.13 5.28 -6.55
N ILE A 413 16.80 4.61 -7.48
CA ILE A 413 17.71 3.49 -7.16
C ILE A 413 18.97 3.99 -6.44
N GLN A 414 19.50 5.15 -6.83
CA GLN A 414 20.66 5.75 -6.17
C GLN A 414 20.31 6.25 -4.76
N GLY A 415 19.14 6.83 -4.54
CA GLY A 415 18.68 7.27 -3.22
C GLY A 415 18.39 6.12 -2.25
N GLY A 416 17.96 4.96 -2.78
CA GLY A 416 17.74 3.75 -1.98
C GLY A 416 16.69 3.93 -0.88
N LEU A 417 16.78 3.11 0.17
CA LEU A 417 15.90 3.25 1.35
C LEU A 417 16.15 4.55 2.11
N ILE A 418 17.39 5.06 2.09
CA ILE A 418 17.81 6.20 2.91
C ILE A 418 17.09 7.48 2.49
N GLN A 419 16.85 7.69 1.19
CA GLN A 419 16.07 8.83 0.71
C GLN A 419 14.67 8.85 1.34
N GLY A 420 13.97 7.70 1.39
CA GLY A 420 12.67 7.60 2.05
C GLY A 420 12.74 7.91 3.55
N LEU A 421 13.79 7.45 4.25
CA LEU A 421 13.99 7.77 5.68
C LEU A 421 14.26 9.28 5.90
N GLN A 422 14.96 9.93 4.98
CA GLN A 422 15.18 11.38 5.04
C GLN A 422 13.88 12.15 4.78
N GLU A 423 13.05 11.70 3.83
CA GLU A 423 11.72 12.28 3.64
C GLU A 423 10.85 12.15 4.90
N ASP A 424 10.86 10.98 5.57
CA ASP A 424 10.16 10.77 6.84
C ASP A 424 10.64 11.75 7.91
N TYR A 425 11.96 11.98 7.97
CA TYR A 425 12.58 12.91 8.90
C TYR A 425 12.10 14.35 8.69
N VAL A 426 12.10 14.81 7.44
CA VAL A 426 11.62 16.15 7.08
C VAL A 426 10.12 16.28 7.39
N CYS A 427 9.30 15.28 7.03
CA CYS A 427 7.86 15.31 7.32
C CYS A 427 7.56 15.41 8.82
N ALA A 428 8.27 14.66 9.66
CA ALA A 428 8.07 14.71 11.11
C ALA A 428 8.43 16.06 11.76
N LEU A 429 9.22 16.90 11.08
CA LEU A 429 9.53 18.26 11.54
C LEU A 429 8.43 19.28 11.19
N VAL A 430 7.47 18.94 10.32
CA VAL A 430 6.37 19.82 9.89
C VAL A 430 5.49 20.23 11.07
N GLU A 431 4.93 19.27 11.81
CA GLU A 431 4.02 19.57 12.92
C GLU A 431 4.67 20.43 14.01
N PRO A 432 5.88 20.11 14.52
CA PRO A 432 6.60 20.97 15.45
C PRO A 432 6.87 22.37 14.89
N ALA A 433 7.33 22.48 13.63
CA ALA A 433 7.58 23.77 13.00
C ALA A 433 6.29 24.61 12.88
N MET A 434 5.16 23.99 12.55
CA MET A 434 3.85 24.66 12.49
C MET A 434 3.32 25.07 13.87
N LEU A 435 3.67 24.35 14.94
CA LEU A 435 3.32 24.74 16.32
C LEU A 435 4.14 25.97 16.76
N GLU A 436 5.43 25.99 16.42
CA GLU A 436 6.34 27.08 16.77
C GLU A 436 6.13 28.34 15.92
N ALA A 437 5.76 28.18 14.63
CA ALA A 437 5.48 29.31 13.74
C ALA A 437 4.35 30.21 14.26
N GLY A 438 3.35 29.64 14.95
CA GLY A 438 2.30 30.41 15.63
C GLY A 438 2.81 31.28 16.79
N ARG A 439 4.06 31.12 17.22
CA ARG A 439 4.69 31.83 18.34
C ARG A 439 5.81 32.81 17.92
N GLY A 440 6.13 32.92 16.63
CA GLY A 440 7.00 33.97 16.07
C GLY A 440 8.40 33.52 15.62
N THR A 441 9.02 32.53 16.27
CA THR A 441 10.26 31.83 15.84
C THR A 441 10.44 30.55 16.68
N GLY A 442 11.11 29.53 16.13
CA GLY A 442 11.43 28.32 16.89
C GLY A 442 12.46 27.40 16.24
N GLU A 443 13.12 26.58 17.05
CA GLU A 443 14.21 25.68 16.67
C GLU A 443 13.77 24.61 15.66
N ALA A 444 12.51 24.14 15.71
CA ALA A 444 12.00 23.15 14.78
C ALA A 444 11.87 23.72 13.35
N ALA A 445 11.50 24.99 13.20
CA ALA A 445 11.49 25.63 11.88
C ALA A 445 12.90 25.77 11.28
N ALA A 446 13.90 26.04 12.12
CA ALA A 446 15.30 26.06 11.70
C ALA A 446 15.81 24.67 11.32
N HIS A 447 15.49 23.64 12.11
CA HIS A 447 15.81 22.25 11.79
C HIS A 447 15.13 21.77 10.51
N LEU A 448 13.86 22.13 10.29
CA LEU A 448 13.14 21.80 9.05
C LEU A 448 13.84 22.44 7.84
N ARG A 449 14.23 23.71 7.93
CA ARG A 449 14.95 24.39 6.85
C ARG A 449 16.29 23.71 6.55
N ALA A 450 17.08 23.42 7.58
CA ALA A 450 18.36 22.73 7.41
C ALA A 450 18.19 21.31 6.83
N ALA A 451 17.10 20.61 7.19
CA ALA A 451 16.80 19.28 6.67
C ALA A 451 16.31 19.30 5.21
N LEU A 452 15.74 20.42 4.75
CA LEU A 452 15.28 20.62 3.38
C LEU A 452 16.41 20.98 2.41
N GLU A 453 17.50 21.59 2.88
CA GLU A 453 18.61 22.05 2.03
C GLU A 453 19.09 20.99 1.01
N PRO A 454 19.33 19.73 1.39
CA PRO A 454 19.79 18.72 0.43
C PRO A 454 18.77 18.40 -0.68
N PHE A 455 17.47 18.54 -0.39
CA PHE A 455 16.39 18.33 -1.36
C PHE A 455 16.26 19.51 -2.34
N LEU A 456 16.66 20.71 -1.91
CA LEU A 456 16.67 21.92 -2.73
C LEU A 456 17.91 21.99 -3.62
N GLU A 457 19.07 21.57 -3.11
CA GLU A 457 20.33 21.52 -3.87
C GLU A 457 20.31 20.46 -4.99
N ALA A 458 19.66 19.33 -4.73
CA ALA A 458 19.55 18.21 -5.68
C ALA A 458 18.07 17.80 -5.85
N PRO A 459 17.26 18.56 -6.60
CA PRO A 459 15.88 18.20 -6.86
C PRO A 459 15.84 16.86 -7.61
N SER A 460 14.97 15.96 -7.14
CA SER A 460 14.80 14.62 -7.71
C SER A 460 13.66 14.59 -8.74
N GLY A 461 13.82 13.71 -9.74
CA GLY A 461 12.81 13.48 -10.78
C GLY A 461 13.07 14.24 -12.07
N SER A 462 12.29 13.93 -13.11
CA SER A 462 12.47 14.45 -14.48
C SER A 462 12.07 15.92 -14.66
N GLY A 463 11.58 16.60 -13.61
CA GLY A 463 11.10 17.98 -13.68
C GLY A 463 9.73 18.17 -14.36
N LEU A 464 9.09 17.08 -14.80
CA LEU A 464 7.76 17.11 -15.44
C LEU A 464 6.61 17.14 -14.41
N ASP A 465 6.84 16.52 -13.26
CA ASP A 465 5.85 16.29 -12.21
C ASP A 465 6.38 16.76 -10.85
N MET A 466 5.46 16.99 -9.90
CA MET A 466 5.84 17.37 -8.54
C MET A 466 6.62 16.22 -7.84
N PRO A 467 7.82 16.50 -7.28
CA PRO A 467 8.61 15.51 -6.55
C PRO A 467 7.83 14.86 -5.40
N ASN A 468 8.09 13.57 -5.15
CA ASN A 468 7.37 12.81 -4.11
C ASN A 468 7.54 13.41 -2.71
N TRP A 469 8.75 13.86 -2.36
CA TRP A 469 9.02 14.47 -1.06
C TRP A 469 8.16 15.72 -0.81
N LEU A 470 7.90 16.54 -1.85
CA LEU A 470 7.07 17.74 -1.74
C LEU A 470 5.58 17.37 -1.57
N ARG A 471 5.10 16.36 -2.32
CA ARG A 471 3.76 15.78 -2.13
C ARG A 471 3.54 15.27 -0.71
N ARG A 472 4.54 14.59 -0.15
CA ARG A 472 4.47 14.07 1.22
C ARG A 472 4.43 15.20 2.26
N LEU A 473 5.23 16.25 2.07
CA LEU A 473 5.18 17.43 2.94
C LEU A 473 3.81 18.13 2.88
N GLU A 474 3.26 18.29 1.67
CA GLU A 474 1.91 18.86 1.51
C GLU A 474 0.87 18.01 2.24
N ALA A 475 0.93 16.69 2.10
CA ALA A 475 0.02 15.77 2.79
C ALA A 475 0.14 15.90 4.32
N GLU A 476 1.36 16.04 4.83
CA GLU A 476 1.63 16.20 6.25
C GLU A 476 1.12 17.55 6.78
N VAL A 477 1.29 18.65 6.03
CA VAL A 477 0.68 19.94 6.37
C VAL A 477 -0.84 19.81 6.43
N ARG A 478 -1.47 19.18 5.43
CA ARG A 478 -2.92 18.95 5.42
C ARG A 478 -3.38 18.11 6.61
N ARG A 479 -2.64 17.06 7.00
CA ARG A 479 -2.90 16.25 8.20
C ARG A 479 -2.92 17.12 9.45
N VAL A 480 -1.85 17.89 9.68
CA VAL A 480 -1.72 18.75 10.87
C VAL A 480 -2.83 19.79 10.94
N LEU A 481 -3.24 20.36 9.80
CA LEU A 481 -4.37 21.28 9.73
C LEU A 481 -5.70 20.59 10.07
N ALA A 482 -5.95 19.40 9.54
CA ALA A 482 -7.15 18.63 9.82
C ALA A 482 -7.27 18.27 11.32
N GLU A 483 -6.17 17.90 11.97
CA GLU A 483 -6.14 17.59 13.40
C GLU A 483 -6.44 18.81 14.28
N ARG A 484 -6.05 20.01 13.86
CA ARG A 484 -6.32 21.26 14.58
C ARG A 484 -7.73 21.80 14.38
N ALA A 485 -8.42 21.35 13.32
CA ALA A 485 -9.80 21.72 13.03
C ALA A 485 -10.70 20.48 12.92
N PRO A 486 -10.80 19.65 13.98
CA PRO A 486 -11.51 18.37 13.92
C PRO A 486 -13.00 18.51 13.60
N TRP A 487 -13.59 19.70 13.80
CA TRP A 487 -14.97 20.01 13.44
C TRP A 487 -15.22 20.25 11.94
N VAL A 488 -14.18 20.47 11.13
CA VAL A 488 -14.26 20.76 9.69
C VAL A 488 -14.02 19.48 8.89
N VAL A 489 -13.24 18.57 9.46
CA VAL A 489 -12.99 17.23 8.95
C VAL A 489 -13.14 16.29 10.15
N MET A 490 -14.37 15.85 10.43
CA MET A 490 -14.57 14.65 11.24
C MET A 490 -14.41 13.47 10.29
N PRO A 491 -13.29 12.71 10.29
CA PRO A 491 -13.34 11.39 9.71
C PRO A 491 -14.29 10.59 10.61
N LEU A 492 -15.45 10.21 10.09
CA LEU A 492 -16.41 9.34 10.78
C LEU A 492 -15.78 7.97 11.15
N GLU A 493 -14.58 7.67 10.65
CA GLU A 493 -13.75 6.51 10.95
C GLU A 493 -12.83 6.66 12.17
N ARG A 494 -13.01 7.67 13.04
CA ARG A 494 -12.19 7.77 14.26
C ARG A 494 -12.52 6.62 15.21
N LEU A 495 -11.67 5.60 15.20
CA LEU A 495 -11.76 4.46 16.10
C LEU A 495 -11.47 4.93 17.54
N PRO A 496 -12.07 4.27 18.55
CA PRO A 496 -11.80 4.57 19.95
C PRO A 496 -10.32 4.31 20.26
N GLU A 497 -9.68 5.25 20.95
CA GLU A 497 -8.28 5.16 21.34
C GLU A 497 -8.15 5.03 22.87
N ALA A 498 -7.61 3.91 23.33
CA ALA A 498 -7.20 3.71 24.71
C ALA A 498 -6.05 4.68 25.08
N PRO A 499 -5.92 5.12 26.34
CA PRO A 499 -4.71 5.85 26.76
C PRO A 499 -3.46 4.98 26.60
N GLN A 500 -2.31 5.61 26.33
CA GLN A 500 -1.04 4.91 26.24
C GLN A 500 -0.55 4.51 27.64
N GLN A 501 -0.43 3.21 27.88
CA GLN A 501 0.32 2.66 29.00
C GLN A 501 1.82 2.70 28.71
N LEU A 502 2.61 3.05 29.73
CA LEU A 502 4.06 3.00 29.70
C LEU A 502 4.52 1.76 30.43
N LEU A 503 5.40 0.99 29.79
CA LEU A 503 5.92 -0.26 30.32
C LEU A 503 7.26 -0.01 31.03
N SER A 504 7.52 -0.76 32.10
CA SER A 504 8.87 -0.92 32.64
C SER A 504 9.76 -1.69 31.67
N TRP A 505 11.08 -1.61 31.88
CA TRP A 505 12.05 -2.37 31.09
C TRP A 505 11.78 -3.88 31.15
N GLU A 506 11.50 -4.39 32.35
CA GLU A 506 11.21 -5.81 32.59
C GLU A 506 9.95 -6.25 31.84
N GLN A 507 8.90 -5.43 31.85
CA GLN A 507 7.65 -5.72 31.11
C GLN A 507 7.89 -5.79 29.61
N VAL A 508 8.65 -4.84 29.03
CA VAL A 508 8.99 -4.90 27.60
C VAL A 508 9.80 -6.15 27.29
N GLN A 509 10.80 -6.49 28.11
CA GLN A 509 11.59 -7.70 27.90
C GLN A 509 10.74 -8.97 27.98
N GLN A 510 9.81 -9.06 28.93
CA GLN A 510 8.89 -10.19 29.06
C GLN A 510 8.00 -10.33 27.82
N GLU A 511 7.42 -9.22 27.34
CA GLU A 511 6.60 -9.24 26.12
C GLU A 511 7.41 -9.65 24.88
N LEU A 512 8.65 -9.15 24.73
CA LEU A 512 9.52 -9.54 23.62
C LEU A 512 9.99 -10.99 23.71
N GLN A 513 10.24 -11.54 24.90
CA GLN A 513 10.60 -12.95 25.08
C GLN A 513 9.46 -13.91 24.73
N ARG A 514 8.22 -13.45 24.80
CA ARG A 514 7.03 -14.22 24.44
C ARG A 514 6.69 -14.17 22.95
N LEU A 515 7.39 -13.35 22.16
CA LEU A 515 7.29 -13.34 20.70
C LEU A 515 8.01 -14.56 20.09
N PRO A 516 7.54 -15.06 18.93
CA PRO A 516 8.07 -16.28 18.31
C PRO A 516 9.32 -16.08 17.43
#